data_AF-A0A1Q5GHQ2-F1
#
_entry.id   AF-A0A1Q5GHQ2-F1
#
_cell.length_a   1.000
_cell.length_b   1.000
_cell.length_c   1.000
_cell.angle_alpha   90.00
_cell.angle_beta   90.00
_cell.angle_gamma   90.00
#
_symmetry.space_group_name_H-M   'P 1'
#
loop_
_entity.id
_entity.type
_entity.pdbx_description
1 polymer ?
#
loop_
_entity_poly.entity_id
_entity_poly.type
_entity_poly.pdbx_seq_one_letter_code
_entity_poly.pdbx_strand_id
1 'polypeptide(L)'
;MKATYTYTVRILDATLTTDVPGDNPPPAGTKALALLLRVEAEPRDRSIKAPYANLGITYPSLDADKDARIGGVMDGATPYLTEDQLLFGDDGARGISPMFGALEANTVYYHLAWQIVSEDADLTGASLCEARPSGGDCIPIGPVKTSP
;
A
#
# COMPACT_ATOMS: atom_id res chain seq x y z
N MET A 1 3.78 -13.75 -22.94
CA MET A 1 2.97 -14.36 -21.86
C MET A 1 2.37 -13.23 -21.04
N LYS A 2 1.04 -13.12 -20.96
CA LYS A 2 0.39 -12.14 -20.07
C LYS A 2 0.67 -12.57 -18.64
N ALA A 3 1.29 -11.71 -17.83
CA ALA A 3 1.38 -11.94 -16.40
C ALA A 3 -0.06 -12.07 -15.88
N THR A 4 -0.42 -13.24 -15.36
CA THR A 4 -1.72 -13.43 -14.71
C THR A 4 -1.51 -12.94 -13.29
N TYR A 5 -2.08 -11.79 -12.95
CA TYR A 5 -2.04 -11.28 -11.58
C TYR A 5 -2.58 -12.35 -10.63
N THR A 6 -1.84 -12.65 -9.57
CA THR A 6 -2.25 -13.68 -8.60
C THR A 6 -3.17 -13.11 -7.54
N TYR A 7 -3.43 -11.79 -7.54
CA TYR A 7 -4.28 -11.09 -6.59
C TYR A 7 -4.93 -9.88 -7.26
N THR A 8 -6.00 -9.38 -6.64
CA THR A 8 -6.61 -8.09 -6.97
C THR A 8 -6.39 -7.10 -5.84
N VAL A 9 -6.23 -5.81 -6.18
CA VAL A 9 -6.11 -4.70 -5.22
C VAL A 9 -7.14 -3.64 -5.53
N ARG A 10 -7.76 -3.09 -4.49
CA ARG A 10 -8.53 -1.85 -4.55
C ARG A 10 -8.09 -0.92 -3.44
N ILE A 11 -8.07 0.37 -3.72
CA ILE A 11 -7.77 1.41 -2.73
C ILE A 11 -9.09 1.80 -2.08
N LEU A 12 -9.14 1.71 -0.75
CA LEU A 12 -10.33 2.09 0.03
C LEU A 12 -10.18 3.48 0.63
N ASP A 13 -8.96 3.84 1.04
CA ASP A 13 -8.66 5.14 1.60
C ASP A 13 -7.24 5.56 1.25
N ALA A 14 -7.02 6.87 1.17
CA ALA A 14 -5.73 7.49 0.91
C ALA A 14 -5.60 8.73 1.79
N THR A 15 -4.62 8.71 2.69
CA THR A 15 -4.45 9.73 3.72
C THR A 15 -2.99 10.17 3.80
N LEU A 16 -2.76 11.47 3.73
CA LEU A 16 -1.50 12.11 4.03
C LEU A 16 -1.40 12.30 5.55
N THR A 17 -0.37 11.72 6.16
CA THR A 17 -0.21 11.65 7.62
C THR A 17 1.26 11.67 8.03
N THR A 18 1.52 12.02 9.28
CA THR A 18 2.81 11.79 9.96
C THR A 18 2.78 10.57 10.88
N ASP A 19 1.59 10.02 11.11
CA ASP A 19 1.34 8.87 11.97
C ASP A 19 1.21 7.61 11.11
N VAL A 20 2.30 6.87 10.98
CA VAL A 20 2.37 5.57 10.30
C VAL A 20 2.86 4.50 11.27
N PRO A 21 2.43 3.23 11.11
CA PRO A 21 2.88 2.16 11.97
C PRO A 21 4.42 2.05 12.04
N GLY A 22 4.94 1.98 13.26
CA GLY A 22 6.37 1.94 13.57
C GLY A 22 6.83 3.22 14.29
N ASP A 23 7.87 3.10 15.13
CA ASP A 23 8.33 4.20 16.01
C ASP A 23 9.13 5.30 15.30
N ASN A 24 8.97 5.47 13.97
CA ASN A 24 9.76 6.40 13.18
C ASN A 24 8.84 7.31 12.34
N PRO A 25 8.54 8.54 12.80
CA PRO A 25 7.77 9.49 12.01
C PRO A 25 8.53 9.86 10.71
N PRO A 26 7.81 10.33 9.67
CA PRO A 26 8.45 10.84 8.47
C PRO A 26 9.49 11.92 8.81
N PRO A 27 10.66 11.93 8.15
CA PRO A 27 11.66 12.98 8.32
C PRO A 27 11.10 14.39 8.11
N ALA A 28 11.73 15.39 8.71
CA ALA A 28 11.34 16.79 8.50
C ALA A 28 11.32 17.16 7.00
N GLY A 29 10.28 17.90 6.59
CA GLY A 29 10.02 18.25 5.18
C GLY A 29 9.36 17.15 4.36
N THR A 30 8.89 16.08 5.00
CA THR A 30 8.21 14.96 4.35
C THR A 30 6.94 14.55 5.09
N LYS A 31 6.06 13.84 4.40
CA LYS A 31 4.87 13.18 4.97
C LYS A 31 4.78 11.75 4.44
N ALA A 32 3.94 10.93 5.05
CA ALA A 32 3.60 9.63 4.51
C ALA A 32 2.25 9.69 3.81
N LEU A 33 2.20 9.24 2.56
CA LEU A 33 0.94 8.93 1.89
C LEU A 33 0.58 7.47 2.19
N ALA A 34 -0.34 7.29 3.14
CA ALA A 34 -0.83 5.99 3.58
C ALA A 34 -2.08 5.57 2.79
N LEU A 35 -2.10 4.33 2.33
CA LEU A 35 -3.21 3.73 1.59
C LEU A 35 -3.76 2.53 2.35
N LEU A 36 -5.08 2.50 2.56
CA LEU A 36 -5.78 1.29 2.98
C LEU A 36 -6.18 0.50 1.73
N LEU A 37 -5.60 -0.68 1.58
CA LEU A 37 -5.80 -1.55 0.43
C LEU A 37 -6.72 -2.71 0.80
N ARG A 38 -7.67 -3.01 -0.08
CA ARG A 38 -8.47 -4.24 -0.08
C ARG A 38 -7.85 -5.22 -1.06
N VAL A 39 -7.44 -6.39 -0.58
CA VAL A 39 -6.67 -7.37 -1.34
C VAL A 39 -7.34 -8.74 -1.28
N GLU A 40 -7.38 -9.41 -2.43
CA GLU A 40 -7.98 -10.74 -2.57
C GLU A 40 -7.14 -11.61 -3.50
N ALA A 41 -7.21 -12.93 -3.31
CA ALA A 41 -6.62 -13.89 -4.23
C ALA A 41 -7.27 -13.85 -5.63
N GLU A 42 -6.47 -14.12 -6.68
CA GLU A 42 -6.94 -14.24 -8.06
C GLU A 42 -6.36 -15.51 -8.74
N PRO A 43 -7.23 -16.38 -9.30
CA PRO A 43 -8.67 -16.47 -9.05
C PRO A 43 -9.01 -16.64 -7.57
N ARG A 44 -10.20 -16.18 -7.19
CA ARG A 44 -10.66 -16.12 -5.78
C ARG A 44 -10.83 -17.50 -5.14
N ASP A 45 -10.91 -18.58 -5.91
CA ASP A 45 -11.19 -19.93 -5.44
C ASP A 45 -9.94 -20.70 -4.96
N ARG A 46 -8.76 -20.08 -4.95
CA ARG A 46 -7.52 -20.69 -4.45
C ARG A 46 -6.76 -19.77 -3.52
N SER A 47 -6.10 -20.35 -2.53
CA SER A 47 -5.17 -19.62 -1.67
C SER A 47 -3.90 -19.28 -2.46
N ILE A 48 -3.32 -18.11 -2.18
CA ILE A 48 -2.07 -17.66 -2.78
C ILE A 48 -1.08 -17.26 -1.69
N LYS A 49 0.20 -17.20 -2.02
CA LYS A 49 1.15 -16.50 -1.16
C LYS A 49 0.73 -15.03 -1.04
N ALA A 50 0.73 -14.49 0.17
CA ALA A 50 0.52 -13.07 0.38
C ALA A 50 1.53 -12.28 -0.46
N PRO A 51 1.08 -11.32 -1.28
CA PRO A 51 2.00 -10.60 -2.13
C PRO A 51 2.85 -9.69 -1.25
N TYR A 52 4.16 -9.76 -1.42
CA TYR A 52 5.00 -8.66 -0.99
C TYR A 52 4.71 -7.53 -1.97
N ALA A 53 3.94 -6.54 -1.52
CA ALA A 53 3.46 -5.45 -2.35
C ALA A 53 4.65 -4.61 -2.86
N ASN A 54 5.24 -5.03 -3.99
CA ASN A 54 6.13 -4.18 -4.80
C ASN A 54 5.26 -3.13 -5.49
N LEU A 55 4.64 -2.28 -4.69
CA LEU A 55 3.78 -1.19 -5.11
C LEU A 55 4.53 0.11 -4.85
N GLY A 56 4.34 1.10 -5.70
CA GLY A 56 4.91 2.44 -5.54
C GLY A 56 3.86 3.47 -5.95
N ILE A 57 3.90 4.62 -5.30
CA ILE A 57 3.04 5.75 -5.65
C ILE A 57 3.79 6.61 -6.66
N THR A 58 3.20 6.78 -7.84
CA THR A 58 3.65 7.74 -8.85
C THR A 58 2.75 8.96 -8.84
N TYR A 59 3.33 10.14 -9.00
CA TYR A 59 2.62 11.42 -9.07
C TYR A 59 3.46 12.43 -9.86
N PRO A 60 2.86 13.52 -10.39
CA PRO A 60 3.54 14.41 -11.33
C PRO A 60 4.85 15.02 -10.83
N SER A 61 4.94 15.41 -9.56
CA SER A 61 6.17 16.00 -8.98
C SER A 61 7.20 14.98 -8.51
N LEU A 62 6.90 13.67 -8.57
CA LEU A 62 7.74 12.63 -7.98
C LEU A 62 9.18 12.67 -8.46
N ASP A 63 9.42 12.79 -9.77
CA ASP A 63 10.79 12.77 -10.32
C ASP A 63 11.64 13.96 -9.84
N ALA A 64 11.01 15.10 -9.54
CA ALA A 64 11.69 16.26 -8.99
C ALA A 64 11.91 16.13 -7.47
N ASP A 65 10.97 15.49 -6.77
CA ASP A 65 11.00 15.31 -5.32
C ASP A 65 11.86 14.10 -4.89
N LYS A 66 12.19 13.21 -5.81
CA LYS A 66 12.81 11.90 -5.52
C LYS A 66 14.19 12.04 -4.88
N ASP A 67 14.37 11.36 -3.76
CA ASP A 67 15.67 11.24 -3.10
C ASP A 67 15.83 9.84 -2.46
N ALA A 68 16.73 9.71 -1.49
CA ALA A 68 16.94 8.44 -0.79
C ALA A 68 15.75 8.00 0.10
N ARG A 69 14.76 8.88 0.31
CA ARG A 69 13.64 8.72 1.25
C ARG A 69 12.29 8.88 0.53
N ILE A 70 12.20 9.82 -0.40
CA ILE A 70 11.01 10.14 -1.18
C ILE A 70 10.99 9.31 -2.46
N GLY A 71 9.88 8.61 -2.68
CA GLY A 71 9.73 7.73 -3.83
C GLY A 71 10.37 6.37 -3.61
N GLY A 72 9.71 5.31 -4.07
CA GLY A 72 10.22 3.95 -3.90
C GLY A 72 9.12 2.90 -3.92
N VAL A 73 9.42 1.74 -3.36
CA VAL A 73 8.39 0.76 -3.00
C VAL A 73 7.76 1.22 -1.70
N MET A 74 6.44 1.12 -1.59
CA MET A 74 5.70 1.39 -0.38
C MET A 74 6.21 0.50 0.76
N ASP A 75 6.31 1.06 1.95
CA ASP A 75 6.43 0.26 3.16
C ASP A 75 5.11 -0.50 3.35
N GLY A 76 5.22 -1.82 3.22
CA GLY A 76 4.12 -2.77 3.35
C GLY A 76 4.31 -3.68 4.55
N ALA A 77 4.99 -3.24 5.62
CA ALA A 77 5.30 -4.10 6.76
C ALA A 77 4.10 -4.45 7.64
N THR A 78 2.90 -3.89 7.40
CA THR A 78 1.70 -4.31 8.13
C THR A 78 1.24 -5.68 7.64
N PRO A 79 0.78 -6.56 8.54
CA PRO A 79 0.18 -7.81 8.11
C PRO A 79 -1.13 -7.56 7.34
N TYR A 80 -1.51 -8.50 6.47
CA TYR A 80 -2.84 -8.56 5.89
C TYR A 80 -3.84 -8.97 6.98
N LEU A 81 -4.84 -8.14 7.23
CA LEU A 81 -5.85 -8.34 8.26
C LEU A 81 -7.19 -8.73 7.62
N THR A 82 -7.95 -9.62 8.24
CA THR A 82 -9.37 -9.75 7.90
C THR A 82 -10.15 -8.52 8.38
N GLU A 83 -11.40 -8.35 7.93
CA GLU A 83 -12.25 -7.23 8.38
C GLU A 83 -12.39 -7.20 9.91
N ASP A 84 -12.68 -8.34 10.52
CA ASP A 84 -12.83 -8.44 11.97
C ASP A 84 -11.54 -8.07 12.72
N GLN A 85 -10.38 -8.46 12.18
CA GLN A 85 -9.09 -8.10 12.76
C GLN A 85 -8.78 -6.61 12.63
N LEU A 86 -9.17 -5.99 11.51
CA LEU A 86 -9.01 -4.56 11.30
C LEU A 86 -9.91 -3.73 12.24
N LEU A 87 -11.16 -4.18 12.44
CA LEU A 87 -12.18 -3.44 13.19
C LEU A 87 -12.13 -3.70 14.71
N PHE A 88 -11.78 -4.92 15.11
CA PHE A 88 -11.93 -5.39 16.49
C PHE A 88 -10.66 -6.02 17.07
N GLY A 89 -9.57 -6.08 16.29
CA GLY A 89 -8.30 -6.60 16.77
C GLY A 89 -7.67 -5.71 17.84
N ASP A 90 -7.01 -6.34 18.82
CA ASP A 90 -6.06 -5.72 19.74
C ASP A 90 -4.67 -5.58 19.08
N ASP A 91 -3.73 -4.91 19.75
CA ASP A 91 -2.32 -4.72 19.30
C ASP A 91 -1.56 -6.04 18.99
N GLY A 92 -2.20 -7.20 19.15
CA GLY A 92 -1.69 -8.54 18.89
C GLY A 92 -2.35 -9.29 17.73
N ALA A 93 -3.25 -8.67 16.94
CA ALA A 93 -3.82 -9.30 15.75
C ALA A 93 -2.69 -9.69 14.78
N ARG A 94 -2.29 -10.97 14.82
CA ARG A 94 -1.10 -11.46 14.09
C ARG A 94 -1.18 -11.23 12.59
N GLY A 95 -2.40 -11.17 12.05
CA GLY A 95 -2.70 -11.09 10.63
C GLY A 95 -1.94 -12.12 9.80
N ILE A 96 -1.85 -11.90 8.50
CA ILE A 96 -1.09 -12.71 7.57
C ILE A 96 0.13 -11.92 7.13
N SER A 97 1.32 -12.45 7.41
CA SER A 97 2.58 -11.82 6.99
C SER A 97 2.66 -11.68 5.46
N PRO A 98 2.97 -10.50 4.91
CA PRO A 98 3.19 -10.30 3.47
C PRO A 98 4.37 -11.11 2.91
N MET A 99 5.31 -11.54 3.76
CA MET A 99 6.51 -12.27 3.33
C MET A 99 6.36 -13.79 3.45
N PHE A 100 5.64 -14.26 4.47
CA PHE A 100 5.62 -15.68 4.87
C PHE A 100 4.22 -16.30 4.88
N GLY A 101 3.17 -15.48 4.82
CA GLY A 101 1.78 -15.92 4.92
C GLY A 101 1.12 -16.21 3.57
N ALA A 102 -0.10 -16.73 3.62
CA ALA A 102 -0.95 -16.98 2.47
C ALA A 102 -2.30 -16.26 2.64
N LEU A 103 -2.81 -15.67 1.56
CA LEU A 103 -4.20 -15.20 1.50
C LEU A 103 -5.08 -16.40 1.19
N GLU A 104 -6.08 -16.64 2.02
CA GLU A 104 -7.00 -17.75 1.83
C GLU A 104 -7.98 -17.50 0.67
N ALA A 105 -8.41 -18.59 0.04
CA ALA A 105 -9.45 -18.56 -0.97
C ALA A 105 -10.72 -17.86 -0.45
N ASN A 106 -11.37 -17.09 -1.32
CA ASN A 106 -12.63 -16.39 -1.10
C ASN A 106 -12.66 -15.46 0.12
N THR A 107 -11.48 -15.05 0.60
CA THR A 107 -11.33 -14.18 1.76
C THR A 107 -10.81 -12.82 1.34
N VAL A 108 -11.40 -11.78 1.93
CA VAL A 108 -10.99 -10.39 1.74
C VAL A 108 -10.02 -10.03 2.85
N TYR A 109 -8.88 -9.45 2.45
CA TYR A 109 -7.91 -8.91 3.37
C TYR A 109 -7.74 -7.42 3.19
N TYR A 110 -7.31 -6.77 4.25
CA TYR A 110 -7.02 -5.35 4.33
C TYR A 110 -5.55 -5.17 4.69
N HIS A 111 -4.90 -4.21 4.04
CA HIS A 111 -3.48 -3.98 4.19
C HIS A 111 -3.19 -2.48 4.16
N LEU A 112 -2.52 -1.98 5.18
CA LEU A 112 -2.09 -0.59 5.25
C LEU A 112 -0.65 -0.50 4.75
N ALA A 113 -0.44 0.26 3.68
CA ALA A 113 0.87 0.52 3.13
C ALA A 113 1.09 2.03 3.02
N TRP A 114 2.33 2.50 3.08
CA TRP A 114 2.63 3.93 2.91
C TRP A 114 3.91 4.18 2.13
N GLN A 115 4.02 5.35 1.53
CA GLN A 115 5.27 5.84 0.93
C GLN A 115 5.55 7.24 1.46
N ILE A 116 6.81 7.53 1.75
CA ILE A 116 7.23 8.89 2.07
C ILE A 116 7.17 9.75 0.80
N VAL A 117 6.53 10.91 0.93
CA VAL A 117 6.37 11.92 -0.12
C VAL A 117 6.87 13.26 0.41
N SER A 118 7.22 14.17 -0.50
CA SER A 118 7.50 15.57 -0.14
C SER A 118 6.28 16.18 0.57
N GLU A 119 6.51 17.04 1.57
CA GLU A 119 5.42 17.76 2.24
C GLU A 119 4.62 18.65 1.27
N ASP A 120 5.28 19.16 0.22
CA ASP A 120 4.72 20.02 -0.82
C ASP A 120 4.36 19.25 -2.11
N ALA A 121 4.32 17.92 -2.07
CA ALA A 121 4.04 17.09 -3.25
C ALA A 121 2.65 17.39 -3.86
N ASP A 122 2.59 17.59 -5.17
CA ASP A 122 1.31 17.62 -5.89
C ASP A 122 0.84 16.19 -6.17
N LEU A 123 -0.13 15.75 -5.38
CA LEU A 123 -0.73 14.41 -5.48
C LEU A 123 -1.92 14.36 -6.45
N THR A 124 -2.20 15.45 -7.17
CA THR A 124 -3.25 15.46 -8.19
C THR A 124 -2.91 14.48 -9.30
N GLY A 125 -3.76 13.47 -9.50
CA GLY A 125 -3.51 12.41 -10.49
C GLY A 125 -2.54 11.33 -10.02
N ALA A 126 -2.24 11.24 -8.72
CA ALA A 126 -1.43 10.17 -8.16
C ALA A 126 -2.03 8.79 -8.45
N SER A 127 -1.15 7.83 -8.74
CA SER A 127 -1.50 6.45 -9.06
C SER A 127 -0.66 5.47 -8.26
N LEU A 128 -1.27 4.36 -7.86
CA LEU A 128 -0.62 3.22 -7.26
C LEU A 128 -0.21 2.28 -8.39
N CYS A 129 1.10 2.09 -8.56
CA CYS A 129 1.67 1.27 -9.61
C CYS A 129 2.41 0.08 -9.03
N GLU A 130 2.45 -1.03 -9.76
CA GLU A 130 3.46 -2.05 -9.46
C GLU A 130 4.86 -1.51 -9.79
N ALA A 131 5.76 -1.55 -8.81
CA ALA A 131 7.17 -1.20 -8.94
C ALA A 131 7.91 -2.28 -9.75
N ARG A 132 7.71 -2.27 -11.08
CA ARG A 132 8.42 -3.13 -12.04
C ARG A 132 9.41 -2.32 -12.88
N PRO A 133 10.58 -2.89 -13.25
CA PRO A 133 11.56 -2.22 -14.12
C PRO A 133 11.03 -1.83 -15.52
N SER A 134 9.95 -2.45 -16.00
CA SER A 134 9.42 -2.27 -17.36
C SER A 134 8.13 -1.44 -17.45
N GLY A 135 7.76 -0.72 -16.38
CA GLY A 135 6.44 -0.11 -16.22
C GLY A 135 5.43 -1.15 -15.73
N GLY A 136 4.83 -0.88 -14.57
CA GLY A 136 3.80 -1.72 -13.97
C GLY A 136 2.40 -1.26 -14.33
N ASP A 137 1.43 -2.11 -14.03
CA ASP A 137 0.02 -1.70 -14.05
C ASP A 137 -0.23 -0.71 -12.92
N CYS A 138 -1.00 0.34 -13.24
CA CYS A 138 -1.31 1.43 -12.33
C CYS A 138 -2.81 1.60 -12.17
N ILE A 139 -3.24 1.91 -10.95
CA ILE A 139 -4.61 2.32 -10.65
C ILE A 139 -4.60 3.71 -10.00
N PRO A 140 -5.57 4.59 -10.32
CA PRO A 140 -5.65 5.91 -9.70
C PRO A 140 -5.95 5.77 -8.21
N ILE A 141 -5.26 6.56 -7.37
CA ILE A 141 -5.47 6.57 -5.92
C ILE A 141 -6.78 7.26 -5.53
N GLY A 142 -7.22 8.22 -6.35
CA GLY A 142 -8.39 9.04 -6.06
C GLY A 142 -8.07 10.19 -5.10
N PRO A 143 -9.08 10.77 -4.44
CA PRO A 143 -8.90 11.89 -3.53
C PRO A 143 -8.03 11.51 -2.33
N VAL A 144 -7.01 12.32 -2.06
CA VAL A 144 -6.16 12.18 -0.88
C VAL A 144 -6.68 13.09 0.23
N LYS A 145 -6.90 12.53 1.42
CA LYS A 145 -7.29 13.26 2.62
C LYS A 145 -6.05 13.69 3.38
N THR A 146 -6.17 14.72 4.19
CA THR A 146 -5.14 15.09 5.16
C THR A 146 -5.64 14.69 6.54
N SER A 147 -4.86 13.89 7.27
CA SER A 147 -5.13 13.69 8.69
C SER A 147 -4.73 14.96 9.46
N PRO A 148 -5.55 15.42 10.42
CA PRO A 148 -5.18 16.53 11.30
C PRO A 148 -3.94 16.23 12.14
#